data_AF-A0A2V8EDL8-F1
#
_entry.id   AF-A0A2V8EDL8-F1
#
_cell.length_a   1.000
_cell.length_b   1.000
_cell.length_c   1.000
_cell.angle_alpha   90.00
_cell.angle_beta   90.00
_cell.angle_gamma   90.00
#
_symmetry.space_group_name_H-M   'P 1'
#
loop_
_entity.id
_entity.type
_entity.pdbx_description
1 polymer ?
#
loop_
_entity_poly.entity_id
_entity_poly.type
_entity_poly.pdbx_seq_one_letter_code
_entity_poly.pdbx_strand_id
1 'polypeptide(L)' 'MKKTLHIDDSLLQDARAASGARTDTETVRLGLEALVRRGAYERLRALRGSEPQARDTRRRRARASGGRSDA' A
#
# COMPACT_ATOMS: atom_id res chain seq x y z
N MET A 1 -14.77 -17.39 2.29
CA MET A 1 -15.00 -18.58 1.43
C MET A 1 -13.93 -19.61 1.76
N LYS A 2 -14.29 -20.87 2.01
CA LYS A 2 -13.32 -21.96 2.17
C LYS A 2 -12.92 -22.49 0.79
N LYS A 3 -11.62 -22.67 0.58
CA LYS A 3 -11.04 -23.26 -0.65
C LYS A 3 -9.96 -24.25 -0.26
N THR A 4 -9.77 -25.28 -1.09
CA THR A 4 -8.67 -26.23 -0.99
C THR A 4 -7.68 -25.90 -2.12
N LEU A 5 -6.42 -25.68 -1.78
CA LEU A 5 -5.37 -25.27 -2.71
C LEU A 5 -4.15 -26.16 -2.50
N HIS A 6 -3.44 -26.50 -3.57
CA HIS A 6 -2.12 -27.10 -3.49
C HIS A 6 -1.08 -25.99 -3.37
N ILE A 7 -0.32 -25.98 -2.28
CA ILE A 7 0.71 -24.99 -1.98
C ILE A 7 1.96 -25.77 -1.54
N ASP A 8 3.12 -25.31 -1.97
CA ASP A 8 4.39 -25.85 -1.49
C ASP A 8 4.59 -25.50 -0.01
N ASP A 9 4.92 -26.49 0.80
CA ASP A 9 5.06 -26.33 2.25
C ASP A 9 6.21 -25.40 2.63
N SER A 10 7.32 -25.45 1.90
CA SER A 10 8.48 -24.58 2.16
C SER A 10 8.13 -23.12 1.87
N LEU A 11 7.45 -22.87 0.76
CA LEU A 11 6.95 -21.53 0.41
C LEU A 11 5.98 -20.98 1.45
N LEU A 12 5.06 -21.82 1.97
CA LEU A 12 4.09 -21.39 2.97
C LEU A 12 4.77 -21.04 4.30
N GLN A 13 5.79 -21.82 4.71
CA GLN A 13 6.59 -21.54 5.90
C GLN A 13 7.39 -20.25 5.76
N ASP A 14 8.06 -20.05 4.64
CA ASP A 14 8.83 -18.83 4.36
C ASP A 14 7.93 -17.60 4.36
N ALA A 15 6.78 -17.68 3.69
CA ALA A 15 5.80 -16.60 3.66
C ALA A 15 5.25 -16.29 5.05
N ARG A 16 5.01 -17.31 5.88
CA ARG A 16 4.54 -17.16 7.26
C ARG A 16 5.60 -16.48 8.14
N ALA A 17 6.86 -16.91 8.04
CA ALA A 17 7.97 -16.30 8.75
C ALA A 17 8.17 -14.83 8.33
N ALA A 18 8.12 -14.55 7.02
CA ALA A 18 8.29 -13.21 6.48
C ALA A 18 7.12 -12.26 6.83
N SER A 19 5.89 -12.79 6.89
CA SER A 19 4.69 -12.00 7.19
C SER A 19 4.39 -11.84 8.67
N GLY A 20 4.99 -12.68 9.54
CA GLY A 20 4.67 -12.74 10.97
C GLY A 20 3.28 -13.33 11.26
N ALA A 21 2.67 -14.00 10.29
CA ALA A 21 1.33 -14.55 10.40
C ALA A 21 1.28 -15.74 11.37
N ARG A 22 0.17 -15.85 12.12
CA ARG A 22 -0.05 -16.92 13.09
C ARG A 22 -0.76 -18.13 12.50
N THR A 23 -1.36 -17.99 11.32
CA THR A 23 -2.09 -19.07 10.64
C THR A 23 -1.79 -19.11 9.13
N ASP A 24 -2.03 -20.24 8.48
CA ASP A 24 -1.81 -20.38 7.03
C ASP A 24 -2.81 -19.53 6.25
N THR A 25 -4.06 -19.47 6.72
CA THR A 25 -5.09 -18.60 6.15
C THR A 25 -4.68 -17.14 6.20
N GLU A 26 -4.12 -16.68 7.32
CA GLU A 26 -3.61 -15.32 7.47
C GLU A 26 -2.41 -15.08 6.55
N THR A 27 -1.49 -16.05 6.46
CA THR A 27 -0.34 -16.00 5.55
C THR A 27 -0.78 -15.81 4.10
N VAL A 28 -1.71 -16.64 3.63
CA VAL A 28 -2.27 -16.55 2.27
C VAL A 28 -2.98 -15.22 2.05
N ARG A 29 -3.76 -14.74 3.03
CA ARG A 29 -4.43 -13.44 2.94
C ARG A 29 -3.41 -12.30 2.78
N LEU A 30 -2.39 -12.25 3.63
CA LEU A 30 -1.34 -11.22 3.56
C LEU A 30 -0.56 -11.29 2.25
N GLY A 31 -0.31 -12.50 1.74
CA GLY A 31 0.30 -12.71 0.43
C GLY A 31 -0.53 -12.14 -0.70
N LEU A 32 -1.85 -12.39 -0.72
CA LEU A 32 -2.76 -11.83 -1.74
C LEU A 32 -2.83 -10.30 -1.66
N GLU A 33 -2.93 -9.74 -0.45
CA GLU A 33 -2.91 -8.28 -0.24
C GLU A 33 -1.57 -7.67 -0.69
N ALA A 34 -0.45 -8.37 -0.50
CA ALA A 34 0.85 -7.95 -1.02
C ALA A 34 0.92 -7.95 -2.55
N LEU A 35 0.34 -8.95 -3.22
CA LEU A 35 0.27 -8.99 -4.69
C LEU A 35 -0.57 -7.83 -5.25
N VAL A 36 -1.70 -7.50 -4.62
CA VAL A 36 -2.52 -6.35 -5.00
C VAL A 36 -1.73 -5.04 -4.85
N ARG A 37 -1.03 -4.85 -3.72
CA ARG A 37 -0.16 -3.69 -3.49
C ARG A 37 0.95 -3.59 -4.53
N ARG A 38 1.61 -4.71 -4.84
CA ARG A 38 2.65 -4.77 -5.89
C ARG A 38 2.11 -4.29 -7.23
N GLY A 39 0.96 -4.79 -7.68
CA GLY A 39 0.36 -4.36 -8.94
C GLY A 39 -0.03 -2.88 -8.94
N ALA A 40 -0.45 -2.33 -7.80
CA ALA A 40 -0.68 -0.89 -7.66
C ALA A 40 0.61 -0.07 -7.80
N TYR A 41 1.70 -0.52 -7.16
CA TYR A 41 3.00 0.13 -7.30
C TYR A 41 3.55 0.06 -8.73
N GLU A 42 3.36 -1.05 -9.44
CA GLU A 42 3.75 -1.17 -10.85
C GLU A 42 3.00 -0.15 -11.72
N ARG A 43 1.69 0.03 -11.52
CA ARG A 43 0.91 1.08 -12.21
C ARG A 43 1.41 2.49 -11.90
N LEU A 44 1.70 2.79 -10.63
CA LEU A 44 2.24 4.10 -10.23
C LEU A 44 3.63 4.35 -10.83
N ARG A 45 4.48 3.33 -10.87
CA ARG A 45 5.81 3.42 -11.50
C ARG A 45 5.70 3.69 -13.00
N ALA A 46 4.71 3.10 -13.67
CA ALA A 46 4.46 3.37 -15.09
C ALA A 46 4.05 4.82 -15.36
N LEU A 47 3.39 5.49 -14.41
CA LEU A 47 3.04 6.92 -14.51
C LEU A 47 4.22 7.86 -14.22
N ARG A 48 5.34 7.36 -13.72
CA ARG A 48 6.49 8.23 -13.37
C ARG A 48 7.04 8.90 -14.63
N GLY A 49 6.90 10.23 -14.70
CA GLY A 49 7.41 11.02 -15.82
C GLY A 49 6.51 10.99 -17.07
N SER A 50 5.31 10.40 -16.99
CA SER A 50 4.36 10.40 -18.11
C SER A 50 3.81 11.80 -18.42
N GLU A 51 3.88 12.75 -17.47
CA GLU A 51 3.44 14.14 -17.63
C GLU A 51 4.58 15.13 -17.27
N PRO A 52 5.57 15.35 -18.16
CA PRO A 52 6.71 16.24 -17.89
C PRO A 52 6.35 17.73 -17.82
N GLN A 53 5.18 18.11 -18.36
CA GLN A 53 4.68 19.48 -18.37
C GLN A 53 3.57 19.72 -17.32
N ALA A 54 3.32 18.74 -16.44
CA ALA A 54 2.36 18.89 -15.36
C ALA A 54 2.72 20.12 -14.50
N ARG A 55 1.73 20.97 -14.23
CA ARG A 55 1.90 22.16 -13.38
C ARG A 55 1.42 21.84 -11.97
N ASP A 56 2.18 22.28 -10.97
CA ASP A 56 1.78 22.12 -9.57
C ASP A 56 0.43 22.77 -9.27
N THR A 57 -0.41 22.06 -8.54
CA THR A 57 -1.68 22.62 -8.06
C THR A 57 -1.41 23.60 -6.91
N ARG A 58 -2.18 24.69 -6.81
CA ARG A 58 -2.02 25.66 -5.72
C ARG A 58 -2.27 24.96 -4.38
N ARG A 59 -1.28 24.95 -3.48
CA ARG A 59 -1.44 24.42 -2.12
C ARG A 59 -2.57 25.15 -1.41
N ARG A 60 -3.58 24.41 -0.96
CA ARG A 60 -4.63 24.95 -0.08
C ARG A 60 -3.99 25.33 1.27
N ARG A 61 -3.90 26.63 1.55
CA ARG A 61 -3.46 27.15 2.86
C ARG A 61 -4.66 27.17 3.79
N ALA A 62 -4.48 26.68 5.03
CA ALA A 62 -5.45 26.92 6.09
C ALA A 62 -5.57 28.44 6.31
N ARG A 63 -6.77 28.95 6.62
CA ARG A 63 -6.93 30.36 7.00
C ARG A 63 -6.01 30.65 8.18
N ALA A 64 -5.24 31.73 8.11
CA ALA A 64 -4.46 32.18 9.24
C ALA A 64 -5.41 32.35 10.44
N SER A 65 -5.20 31.58 11.50
CA SER A 65 -5.88 31.83 12.77
C SER A 65 -5.42 33.22 13.21
N GLY A 66 -6.34 34.19 13.18
CA GLY A 66 -6.06 35.58 13.51
C GLY A 66 -5.28 35.66 14.82
N GLY A 67 -4.09 36.26 14.76
CA GLY A 67 -3.36 36.63 15.97
C GLY A 67 -4.24 37.54 16.80
N ARG A 68 -4.38 37.22 18.09
CA ARG A 68 -5.02 38.09 19.08
C ARG A 68 -4.27 39.42 19.06
N SER A 69 -4.97 40.50 18.71
CA SER A 69 -4.53 41.84 19.06
C SER A 69 -4.89 42.04 20.53
N ASP A 70 -3.92 41.86 21.43
CA ASP A 70 -4.03 42.44 22.77
C ASP A 70 -3.75 43.93 22.64
N ALA A 71 -4.72 44.73 23.06
CA ALA A 71 -4.64 46.18 23.28
C ALA A 71 -4.97 46.44 24.75
#